data_AF-A0A117QWU7-F1
#
_entry.id   AF-A0A117QWU7-F1
#
_cell.length_a   1.000
_cell.length_b   1.000
_cell.length_c   1.000
_cell.angle_alpha   90.00
_cell.angle_beta   90.00
_cell.angle_gamma   90.00
#
_symmetry.space_group_name_H-M   'P 1'
#
loop_
_entity.id
_entity.type
_entity.pdbx_description
1 polymer ?
#
loop_
_entity_poly.entity_id
_entity_poly.type
_entity_poly.pdbx_seq_one_letter_code
_entity_poly.pdbx_strand_id
1 'polypeptide(L)'
;METAWQCVYGRNPDPSKAYSEAIKAVESASQALIEPNNSRATLGTMLKVIGNSPQRFTTAIPAAASSGKTDIDLVVDMMRRLWQGQTSRHGSQTPTQMETQQQAEMAVHVAAALVQWFAAGLVRRTP
;
A
#
# COMPACT_ATOMS: atom_id res chain seq x y z
N MET A 1 10.79 -2.25 -4.39
CA MET A 1 10.26 -3.60 -4.67
C MET A 1 11.33 -4.67 -4.67
N GLU A 2 12.51 -4.46 -5.30
CA GLU A 2 13.60 -5.46 -5.35
C GLU A 2 13.93 -6.07 -3.97
N THR A 3 14.21 -5.24 -2.97
CA THR A 3 14.51 -5.68 -1.60
C THR A 3 13.39 -6.54 -0.99
N ALA A 4 12.12 -6.17 -1.23
CA ALA A 4 10.98 -6.91 -0.70
C ALA A 4 10.89 -8.32 -1.31
N TRP A 5 11.09 -8.44 -2.62
CA TRP A 5 11.15 -9.74 -3.33
C TRP A 5 12.30 -10.61 -2.84
N GLN A 6 13.49 -10.03 -2.65
CA GLN A 6 14.65 -10.74 -2.11
C GLN A 6 14.43 -11.22 -0.67
N CYS A 7 13.82 -10.39 0.17
CA CYS A 7 13.53 -10.76 1.56
C CYS A 7 12.46 -11.84 1.67
N VAL A 8 11.51 -11.95 0.74
CA VAL A 8 10.44 -12.96 0.85
C VAL A 8 10.79 -14.29 0.16
N TYR A 9 11.44 -14.28 -1.01
CA TYR A 9 11.74 -15.50 -1.79
C TYR A 9 13.24 -15.81 -1.88
N GLY A 10 14.10 -15.02 -1.23
CA GLY A 10 15.53 -15.26 -1.20
C GLY A 10 15.94 -16.49 -0.39
N ARG A 11 17.24 -16.81 -0.43
CA ARG A 11 17.81 -18.00 0.24
C ARG A 11 17.57 -18.04 1.76
N ASN A 12 17.51 -16.87 2.39
CA ASN A 12 17.21 -16.72 3.81
C ASN A 12 16.07 -15.71 3.97
N PRO A 13 14.80 -16.15 3.92
CA PRO A 13 13.66 -15.25 4.01
C PRO A 13 13.63 -14.48 5.33
N ASP A 14 13.24 -13.21 5.24
CA ASP A 14 12.96 -12.31 6.35
C ASP A 14 11.57 -11.67 6.12
N PRO A 15 10.49 -12.33 6.59
CA PRO A 15 9.12 -11.90 6.33
C PRO A 15 8.81 -10.49 6.86
N SER A 16 9.27 -10.16 8.06
CA SER A 16 9.04 -8.84 8.66
C SER A 16 9.71 -7.73 7.85
N LYS A 17 10.95 -7.94 7.40
CA LYS A 17 11.64 -7.00 6.52
C LYS A 17 10.98 -6.93 5.14
N ALA A 18 10.60 -8.07 4.57
CA ALA A 18 9.89 -8.10 3.28
C ALA A 18 8.60 -7.27 3.32
N TYR A 19 7.78 -7.43 4.36
CA TYR A 19 6.56 -6.66 4.54
C TYR A 19 6.87 -5.17 4.69
N SER A 20 7.83 -4.80 5.55
CA SER A 20 8.18 -3.40 5.73
C SER A 20 8.70 -2.74 4.45
N GLU A 21 9.51 -3.44 3.66
CA GLU A 21 10.03 -2.94 2.38
C GLU A 21 8.94 -2.87 1.30
N ALA A 22 7.95 -3.75 1.35
CA ALA A 22 6.76 -3.69 0.50
C ALA A 22 5.95 -2.40 0.75
N ILE A 23 5.70 -2.06 2.01
CA ILE A 23 5.01 -0.80 2.39
C ILE A 23 5.79 0.43 1.89
N LYS A 24 7.10 0.49 2.17
CA LYS A 24 7.95 1.61 1.73
C LYS A 24 7.96 1.79 0.22
N ALA A 25 7.92 0.67 -0.52
CA ALA A 25 7.84 0.73 -1.98
C ALA A 25 6.52 1.35 -2.46
N VAL A 26 5.38 1.00 -1.84
CA VAL A 26 4.08 1.63 -2.13
C VAL A 26 4.13 3.11 -1.79
N GLU A 27 4.59 3.48 -0.59
CA GLU A 27 4.73 4.88 -0.15
C GLU A 27 5.55 5.70 -1.16
N SER A 28 6.70 5.19 -1.58
CA SER A 28 7.57 5.86 -2.55
C SER A 28 6.89 6.02 -3.92
N ALA A 29 6.12 5.04 -4.38
CA ALA A 29 5.46 5.09 -5.69
C ALA A 29 4.26 6.04 -5.70
N SER A 30 3.55 6.20 -4.58
CA SER A 30 2.31 6.96 -4.51
C SER A 30 2.47 8.38 -3.97
N GLN A 31 3.59 8.71 -3.32
CA GLN A 31 3.78 10.00 -2.62
C GLN A 31 3.54 11.22 -3.52
N ALA A 32 4.17 11.28 -4.69
CA ALA A 32 4.08 12.44 -5.57
C ALA A 32 2.65 12.70 -6.07
N LEU A 33 1.82 11.65 -6.18
CA LEU A 33 0.43 11.76 -6.63
C LEU A 33 -0.51 12.21 -5.49
N ILE A 34 -0.37 11.58 -4.31
CA ILE A 34 -1.33 11.74 -3.21
C ILE A 34 -0.95 12.95 -2.34
N GLU A 35 0.31 13.04 -1.94
CA GLU A 35 0.83 14.04 -1.00
C GLU A 35 2.13 14.70 -1.50
N PRO A 36 2.13 15.39 -2.67
CA PRO A 36 3.35 15.93 -3.28
C PRO A 36 4.14 16.88 -2.38
N ASN A 37 3.46 17.57 -1.46
CA ASN A 37 4.06 18.55 -0.56
C ASN A 37 4.45 17.98 0.82
N ASN A 38 4.32 16.67 1.03
CA ASN A 38 4.68 16.00 2.28
C ASN A 38 5.82 15.00 2.03
N SER A 39 7.06 15.42 2.28
CA SER A 39 8.25 14.57 2.15
C SER A 39 8.34 13.46 3.20
N ARG A 40 7.48 13.48 4.22
CA ARG A 40 7.35 12.45 5.25
C ARG A 40 6.02 11.69 5.14
N ALA A 41 5.42 11.68 3.96
CA ALA A 41 4.18 10.96 3.74
C ALA A 41 4.38 9.47 4.03
N THR A 42 3.42 8.90 4.74
CA THR A 42 3.36 7.46 5.05
C THR A 42 2.06 6.90 4.50
N LEU A 43 1.95 5.57 4.46
CA LEU A 43 0.75 4.91 3.98
C LEU A 43 -0.48 5.35 4.78
N GLY A 44 -0.34 5.55 6.10
CA GLY A 44 -1.39 6.06 6.97
C GLY A 44 -1.83 7.50 6.65
N THR A 45 -0.91 8.41 6.34
CA THR A 45 -1.27 9.79 5.97
C THR A 45 -1.92 9.84 4.59
N MET A 46 -1.44 9.03 3.64
CA MET A 46 -2.00 8.95 2.29
C MET A 46 -3.42 8.39 2.31
N LEU A 47 -3.67 7.35 3.12
CA LEU A 47 -5.02 6.82 3.35
C LEU A 47 -5.98 7.90 3.89
N LYS A 48 -5.51 8.77 4.78
CA LYS A 48 -6.31 9.91 5.28
C LYS A 48 -6.59 10.92 4.18
N VAL A 49 -5.60 11.26 3.34
CA VAL A 49 -5.78 12.21 2.24
C VAL A 49 -6.77 11.69 1.20
N ILE A 50 -6.66 10.42 0.80
CA ILE A 50 -7.63 9.79 -0.11
C ILE A 50 -9.02 9.78 0.54
N GLY A 51 -9.13 9.33 1.80
CA GLY A 51 -10.42 9.22 2.49
C GLY A 51 -11.18 10.55 2.65
N ASN A 52 -10.47 11.68 2.72
CA ASN A 52 -11.10 13.00 2.78
C ASN A 52 -11.71 13.45 1.45
N SER A 53 -11.26 12.90 0.32
CA SER A 53 -11.70 13.32 -1.02
C SER A 53 -11.52 12.20 -2.05
N PRO A 54 -12.18 11.03 -1.88
CA PRO A 54 -11.98 9.87 -2.74
C PRO A 54 -12.35 10.15 -4.21
N GLN A 55 -13.34 11.01 -4.45
CA GLN A 55 -13.77 11.48 -5.78
C GLN A 55 -12.69 12.24 -6.56
N ARG A 56 -11.60 12.67 -5.90
CA ARG A 56 -10.46 13.30 -6.57
C ARG A 56 -9.49 12.29 -7.18
N PHE A 57 -9.80 11.01 -7.09
CA PHE A 57 -8.96 9.94 -7.61
C PHE A 57 -9.78 9.02 -8.50
N THR A 58 -9.16 8.58 -9.58
CA THR A 58 -9.73 7.62 -10.53
C THR A 58 -8.72 6.54 -10.87
N THR A 59 -9.21 5.40 -11.33
CA THR A 59 -8.40 4.27 -11.78
C THR A 59 -8.74 3.94 -13.23
N ALA A 60 -7.83 3.28 -13.94
CA ALA A 60 -8.03 2.94 -15.36
C ALA A 60 -9.23 2.01 -15.60
N ILE A 61 -9.64 1.25 -14.58
CA ILE A 61 -10.85 0.42 -14.59
C ILE A 61 -11.81 1.04 -13.56
N PRO A 62 -12.90 1.69 -13.99
CA PRO A 62 -13.79 2.39 -13.08
C PRO A 62 -14.55 1.43 -12.17
N ALA A 63 -15.01 1.93 -11.03
CA ALA A 63 -15.95 1.21 -10.19
C ALA A 63 -17.27 1.01 -10.95
N ALA A 64 -17.97 -0.09 -10.64
CA ALA A 64 -19.29 -0.32 -11.21
C ALA A 64 -20.25 0.78 -10.74
N ALA A 65 -20.96 1.44 -11.68
CA ALA A 65 -21.85 2.55 -11.36
C ALA A 65 -22.91 2.20 -10.30
N SER A 66 -23.31 0.94 -10.19
CA SER A 66 -24.30 0.44 -9.24
C SER A 66 -23.75 0.08 -7.86
N SER A 67 -22.43 0.09 -7.65
CA SER A 67 -21.85 -0.40 -6.39
C SER A 67 -21.82 0.62 -5.26
N GLY A 68 -22.13 1.90 -5.54
CA GLY A 68 -22.00 2.99 -4.56
C GLY A 68 -20.56 3.24 -4.10
N LYS A 69 -19.57 2.71 -4.85
CA LYS A 69 -18.15 2.82 -4.57
C LYS A 69 -17.51 3.89 -5.45
N THR A 70 -16.42 4.47 -4.98
CA THR A 70 -15.57 5.32 -5.80
C THR A 70 -14.51 4.50 -6.53
N ASP A 71 -13.99 5.01 -7.64
CA ASP A 71 -12.95 4.35 -8.44
C ASP A 71 -11.70 3.97 -7.64
N ILE A 72 -11.40 4.71 -6.56
CA ILE A 72 -10.20 4.52 -5.75
C ILE A 72 -10.38 3.50 -4.62
N ASP A 73 -11.61 3.04 -4.35
CA ASP A 73 -11.90 2.20 -3.18
C ASP A 73 -11.08 0.90 -3.15
N LEU A 74 -10.88 0.23 -4.30
CA LEU A 74 -10.06 -0.97 -4.37
C LEU A 74 -8.59 -0.70 -3.98
N VAL A 75 -8.05 0.44 -4.43
CA VAL A 75 -6.68 0.87 -4.10
C VAL A 75 -6.59 1.18 -2.60
N VAL A 76 -7.59 1.87 -2.04
CA VAL A 76 -7.68 2.15 -0.60
C VAL A 76 -7.75 0.87 0.22
N ASP A 77 -8.56 -0.12 -0.19
CA ASP A 77 -8.70 -1.39 0.52
C ASP A 77 -7.37 -2.16 0.55
N MET A 78 -6.64 -2.19 -0.56
CA MET A 78 -5.31 -2.80 -0.62
C MET A 78 -4.27 -2.07 0.24
N MET A 79 -4.20 -0.73 0.15
CA MET A 79 -3.30 0.08 0.99
C MET A 79 -3.64 -0.09 2.47
N ARG A 80 -4.93 -0.11 2.83
CA ARG A 80 -5.39 -0.31 4.20
C ARG A 80 -5.05 -1.69 4.73
N ARG A 81 -5.15 -2.73 3.90
CA ARG A 81 -4.75 -4.10 4.24
C ARG A 81 -3.26 -4.18 4.56
N LEU A 82 -2.40 -3.54 3.77
CA LEU A 82 -0.97 -3.44 4.06
C LEU A 82 -0.70 -2.67 5.36
N TRP A 83 -1.38 -1.53 5.55
CA TRP A 83 -1.19 -0.67 6.71
C TRP A 83 -1.58 -1.35 8.04
N GLN A 84 -2.73 -2.01 8.07
CA GLN A 84 -3.26 -2.68 9.27
C GLN A 84 -2.62 -4.04 9.51
N GLY A 85 -2.14 -4.70 8.46
CA GLY A 85 -1.52 -6.03 8.55
C GLY A 85 -0.10 -6.02 9.09
N GLN A 86 0.56 -4.86 9.18
CA GLN A 86 1.89 -4.75 9.79
C GLN A 86 1.78 -4.79 11.32
N THR A 87 1.83 -6.00 11.89
CA THR A 87 1.78 -6.24 13.33
C THR A 87 3.02 -5.73 14.05
N SER A 88 4.16 -5.60 13.36
CA SER A 88 5.40 -5.10 13.94
C SER A 88 5.43 -3.60 14.27
N ARG A 89 4.35 -2.85 14.04
CA ARG A 89 4.30 -1.38 14.21
C ARG A 89 3.40 -0.83 15.30
N HIS A 90 2.70 -1.67 16.07
CA HIS A 90 1.93 -1.18 17.20
C HIS A 90 2.68 -1.39 18.51
N GLY A 91 3.19 -0.30 19.10
CA GLY A 91 3.66 -0.23 20.49
C GLY A 91 2.54 -0.44 21.54
N SER A 92 1.54 -1.25 21.21
CA SER A 92 0.60 -1.80 22.17
C SER A 92 1.29 -2.89 23.00
N GLN A 93 0.86 -3.06 24.24
CA GLN A 93 1.38 -4.00 25.25
C GLN A 93 1.28 -5.49 24.87
N THR A 94 0.95 -5.80 23.62
CA THR A 94 0.85 -7.15 23.06
C THR A 94 2.20 -7.54 22.45
N PRO A 95 2.71 -8.77 22.65
CA PRO A 95 3.94 -9.21 22.01
C PRO A 95 3.88 -8.94 20.51
N THR A 96 4.91 -8.27 19.98
CA THR A 96 5.05 -8.06 18.54
C THR A 96 5.12 -9.42 17.85
N GLN A 97 4.00 -9.86 17.27
CA GLN A 97 4.00 -11.04 16.44
C GLN A 97 4.71 -10.70 15.13
N MET A 98 5.83 -11.38 14.88
CA MET A 98 6.51 -11.31 13.58
C MET A 98 5.57 -11.78 12.49
N GLU A 99 5.58 -11.06 11.37
CA GLU A 99 4.81 -11.42 10.19
C GLU A 99 5.22 -12.82 9.70
N THR A 100 4.24 -13.64 9.32
CA THR A 100 4.51 -14.97 8.76
C THR A 100 4.99 -14.85 7.31
N GLN A 101 5.66 -15.90 6.82
CA GLN A 101 6.04 -16.00 5.41
C GLN A 101 4.85 -15.75 4.47
N GLN A 102 3.70 -16.38 4.73
CA GLN A 102 2.49 -16.21 3.91
C GLN A 102 1.95 -14.78 3.93
N GLN A 103 2.02 -14.10 5.09
CA GLN A 103 1.64 -12.69 5.18
C GLN A 103 2.57 -11.80 4.35
N ALA A 104 3.89 -12.06 4.41
CA ALA A 104 4.88 -11.33 3.63
C ALA A 104 4.72 -11.55 2.12
N GLU A 105 4.48 -12.79 1.67
CA GLU A 105 4.22 -13.11 0.26
C GLU A 105 3.01 -12.33 -0.27
N MET A 106 1.90 -12.38 0.48
CA MET A 106 0.71 -11.63 0.13
C MET A 106 0.97 -10.11 0.09
N ALA A 107 1.70 -9.59 1.08
CA ALA A 107 2.02 -8.17 1.14
C ALA A 107 2.88 -7.73 -0.07
N VAL A 108 3.86 -8.53 -0.46
CA VAL A 108 4.71 -8.27 -1.64
C VAL A 108 3.88 -8.28 -2.93
N HIS A 109 2.95 -9.21 -3.10
CA HIS A 109 2.06 -9.25 -4.27
C HIS A 109 1.15 -8.03 -4.36
N VAL A 110 0.51 -7.66 -3.25
CA VAL A 110 -0.35 -6.47 -3.19
C VAL A 110 0.46 -5.20 -3.45
N ALA A 111 1.64 -5.07 -2.84
CA ALA A 111 2.53 -3.94 -3.06
C ALA A 111 3.03 -3.87 -4.51
N ALA A 112 3.35 -5.00 -5.14
CA ALA A 112 3.77 -5.04 -6.54
C ALA A 112 2.68 -4.48 -7.47
N ALA A 113 1.43 -4.90 -7.27
CA ALA A 113 0.29 -4.38 -8.04
C ALA A 113 0.13 -2.87 -7.84
N LEU A 114 0.12 -2.40 -6.59
CA LEU A 114 -0.01 -0.98 -6.27
C LEU A 114 1.12 -0.14 -6.87
N VAL A 115 2.38 -0.55 -6.68
CA VAL A 115 3.55 0.15 -7.24
C VAL A 115 3.45 0.24 -8.75
N GLN A 116 3.09 -0.86 -9.42
CA GLN A 116 2.93 -0.85 -10.88
C GLN A 116 1.81 0.11 -11.31
N TRP A 117 0.67 0.13 -10.62
CA TRP A 117 -0.44 1.00 -10.97
C TRP A 117 -0.13 2.48 -10.75
N PHE A 118 0.54 2.84 -9.65
CA PHE A 118 0.97 4.21 -9.42
C PHE A 118 2.05 4.65 -10.42
N ALA A 119 3.09 3.84 -10.62
CA ALA A 119 4.19 4.17 -11.53
C ALA A 119 3.75 4.27 -13.00
N ALA A 120 2.79 3.44 -13.42
CA ALA A 120 2.22 3.49 -14.77
C ALA A 120 1.12 4.57 -14.93
N GLY A 121 0.80 5.33 -13.88
CA GLY A 121 -0.27 6.33 -13.91
C GLY A 121 -1.65 5.72 -14.18
N LEU A 122 -1.89 4.48 -13.75
CA LEU A 122 -3.20 3.83 -13.79
C LEU A 122 -4.10 4.26 -12.62
N VAL A 123 -3.50 4.84 -11.58
CA VAL A 123 -4.17 5.64 -10.56
C VAL A 123 -3.86 7.11 -10.84
N ARG A 124 -4.89 7.96 -10.90
CA ARG A 124 -4.74 9.37 -11.26
C ARG A 124 -5.53 10.26 -10.34
N ARG A 125 -5.08 11.50 -10.21
CA ARG A 125 -5.82 12.56 -9.54
C ARG A 125 -6.64 13.30 -10.59
N THR A 126 -7.95 13.43 -10.35
CA THR A 126 -8.82 14.25 -11.20
C THR A 126 -8.61 15.74 -10.85
N PRO A 127 -8.67 16.64 -11.85
CA PRO A 127 -8.54 18.09 -11.64
C PRO A 127 -9.49 18.63 -10.57
#